data_AF-A0A5C7A0L7-F1
#
_entry.id   AF-A0A5C7A0L7-F1
#
_cell.length_a   1.000
_cell.length_b   1.000
_cell.length_c   1.000
_cell.angle_alpha   90.00
_cell.angle_beta   90.00
_cell.angle_gamma   90.00
#
_symmetry.space_group_name_H-M   'P 1'
#
loop_
_entity.id
_entity.type
_entity.pdbx_description
1 polymer ?
#
loop_
_entity_poly.entity_id
_entity_poly.type
_entity_poly.pdbx_seq_one_letter_code
_entity_poly.pdbx_strand_id
1 'polypeptide(L)'
;MTTQAKKVLNDLQQSHAMLEIEKDYIKFRVLWVAAITLARAVGHMLDKVDSRQSASMKIVIEQKWKKLKENKNREENKIFFNFIENGRNQILKEYEFGMLFSPTDLVVENVDSVFVASTMVSCIYIPFQDGVYAGEDCRDILAEAIIWWKKYINEIDEQVMY
;
A
#
# COMPACT_ATOMS: atom_id res chain seq x y z
N MET A 1 2.17 -24.11 -0.01
CA MET A 1 1.59 -22.86 0.49
C MET A 1 2.60 -21.73 0.28
N THR A 2 2.12 -20.53 -0.01
CA THR A 2 2.92 -19.32 -0.15
C THR A 2 3.59 -18.97 1.18
N THR A 3 4.92 -18.85 1.16
CA THR A 3 5.69 -18.61 2.39
C THR A 3 6.43 -17.28 2.31
N GLN A 4 7.09 -16.99 1.18
CA GLN A 4 7.86 -15.75 1.05
C GLN A 4 6.99 -14.53 0.81
N ALA A 5 5.90 -14.67 0.05
CA ALA A 5 4.92 -13.60 -0.06
C ALA A 5 4.31 -13.21 1.30
N LYS A 6 4.00 -14.19 2.16
CA LYS A 6 3.48 -13.95 3.51
C LYS A 6 4.49 -13.26 4.43
N LYS A 7 5.76 -13.65 4.33
CA LYS A 7 6.84 -12.98 5.05
C LYS A 7 6.93 -11.49 4.68
N VAL A 8 6.96 -11.18 3.38
CA VAL A 8 7.00 -9.78 2.91
C VAL A 8 5.72 -9.02 3.26
N LEU A 9 4.56 -9.67 3.24
CA LEU A 9 3.30 -9.06 3.68
C LEU A 9 3.33 -8.71 5.17
N ASN A 10 3.95 -9.54 6.02
CA ASN A 10 4.14 -9.22 7.43
C ASN A 10 5.05 -8.00 7.59
N ASP A 11 6.15 -7.91 6.84
CA ASP A 11 7.04 -6.75 6.87
C ASP A 11 6.32 -5.48 6.39
N LEU A 12 5.45 -5.60 5.38
CA LEU A 12 4.58 -4.50 4.93
C LEU A 12 3.63 -4.01 6.03
N GLN A 13 3.04 -4.93 6.80
CA GLN A 13 2.20 -4.60 7.95
C GLN A 13 2.99 -3.88 9.05
N GLN A 14 4.23 -4.28 9.31
CA GLN A 14 5.10 -3.55 10.24
C GLN A 14 5.41 -2.15 9.72
N SER A 15 5.70 -2.00 8.42
CA SER A 15 5.94 -0.69 7.81
C SER A 15 4.72 0.23 7.92
N HIS A 16 3.51 -0.30 7.74
CA HIS A 16 2.27 0.46 7.93
C HIS A 16 2.09 0.89 9.39
N ALA A 17 2.29 -0.02 10.36
CA ALA A 17 2.25 0.33 11.78
C ALA A 17 3.29 1.39 12.19
N MET A 18 4.47 1.40 11.57
CA MET A 18 5.47 2.45 11.78
C MET A 18 5.00 3.81 11.22
N LEU A 19 4.35 3.81 10.05
CA LEU A 19 3.81 5.02 9.42
C LEU A 19 2.66 5.65 10.22
N GLU A 20 1.84 4.85 10.92
CA GLU A 20 0.75 5.35 11.78
C GLU A 20 1.24 6.30 12.89
N ILE A 21 2.41 6.02 13.44
CA ILE A 21 2.94 6.74 14.60
C ILE A 21 4.05 7.74 14.25
N GLU A 22 4.56 7.71 13.02
CA GLU A 22 5.67 8.55 12.60
C GLU A 22 5.23 10.01 12.42
N LYS A 23 6.02 10.90 13.01
CA LYS A 23 5.75 12.35 13.06
C LYS A 23 6.81 13.15 12.31
N ASP A 24 8.00 12.58 12.13
CA ASP A 24 9.06 13.16 11.36
C ASP A 24 8.82 12.93 9.87
N TYR A 25 8.71 14.02 9.14
CA TYR A 25 8.41 13.99 7.71
C TYR A 25 9.46 13.21 6.88
N ILE A 26 10.75 13.35 7.21
CA ILE A 26 11.81 12.68 6.45
C ILE A 26 11.72 11.17 6.69
N LYS A 27 11.54 10.74 7.93
CA LYS A 27 11.35 9.32 8.28
C LYS A 27 10.07 8.78 7.65
N PHE A 28 8.97 9.50 7.70
CA PHE A 28 7.71 9.12 7.06
C PHE A 28 7.93 8.85 5.58
N ARG A 29 8.57 9.79 4.86
CA ARG A 29 8.86 9.65 3.42
C ARG A 29 9.70 8.41 3.12
N VAL A 30 10.73 8.13 3.92
CA VAL A 30 11.59 6.94 3.74
C VAL A 30 10.79 5.66 4.02
N LEU A 31 10.01 5.62 5.09
CA LEU A 31 9.13 4.50 5.43
C LEU A 31 8.07 4.28 4.34
N TRP A 32 7.56 5.34 3.72
CA TRP A 32 6.61 5.25 2.63
C TRP A 32 7.21 4.59 1.38
N VAL A 33 8.44 4.96 1.01
CA VAL A 33 9.19 4.27 -0.06
C VAL A 33 9.34 2.79 0.26
N ALA A 34 9.68 2.45 1.52
CA ALA A 34 9.79 1.06 1.96
C ALA A 34 8.43 0.33 1.85
N ALA A 35 7.34 0.93 2.33
CA ALA A 35 6.00 0.37 2.27
C ALA A 35 5.56 0.05 0.84
N ILE A 36 5.68 1.01 -0.09
CA ILE A 36 5.29 0.79 -1.50
C ILE A 36 6.19 -0.27 -2.17
N THR A 37 7.49 -0.28 -1.83
CA THR A 37 8.41 -1.31 -2.33
C THR A 37 8.03 -2.70 -1.82
N LEU A 38 7.71 -2.83 -0.52
CA LEU A 38 7.25 -4.07 0.09
C LEU A 38 5.92 -4.54 -0.53
N ALA A 39 4.95 -3.63 -0.73
CA ALA A 39 3.69 -3.93 -1.40
C ALA A 39 3.90 -4.51 -2.81
N ARG A 40 4.87 -3.98 -3.57
CA ARG A 40 5.21 -4.56 -4.87
C ARG A 40 5.97 -5.87 -4.77
N ALA A 41 6.83 -6.01 -3.76
CA ALA A 41 7.65 -7.19 -3.52
C ALA A 41 6.81 -8.42 -3.18
N VAL A 42 5.67 -8.28 -2.50
CA VAL A 42 4.71 -9.38 -2.26
C VAL A 42 4.38 -10.11 -3.58
N GLY A 43 3.91 -9.36 -4.58
CA GLY A 43 3.60 -9.93 -5.90
C GLY A 43 4.82 -10.51 -6.62
N HIS A 44 6.00 -9.93 -6.43
CA HIS A 44 7.25 -10.47 -6.99
C HIS A 44 7.64 -11.81 -6.34
N MET A 45 7.50 -11.94 -5.02
CA MET A 45 7.73 -13.20 -4.31
C MET A 45 6.76 -14.28 -4.77
N LEU A 46 5.47 -13.96 -4.94
CA LEU A 46 4.49 -14.90 -5.50
C LEU A 46 4.94 -15.41 -6.87
N ASP A 47 5.19 -14.50 -7.80
CA ASP A 47 5.46 -14.83 -9.20
C ASP A 47 6.83 -15.50 -9.41
N LYS A 48 7.87 -15.11 -8.66
CA LYS A 48 9.25 -15.54 -8.92
C LYS A 48 9.83 -16.51 -7.92
N VAL A 49 9.29 -16.60 -6.71
CA VAL A 49 9.85 -17.42 -5.63
C VAL A 49 8.87 -18.52 -5.23
N ASP A 50 7.68 -18.16 -4.75
CA ASP A 50 6.68 -19.15 -4.32
C ASP A 50 6.20 -20.02 -5.49
N SER A 51 6.06 -19.47 -6.70
CA SER A 51 5.71 -20.24 -7.91
C SER A 51 6.70 -21.36 -8.24
N ARG A 52 7.96 -21.29 -7.78
CA ARG A 52 8.98 -22.31 -8.05
C ARG A 52 8.94 -23.48 -7.07
N GLN A 53 8.13 -23.39 -6.01
CA GLN A 53 8.05 -24.45 -5.00
C GLN A 53 7.39 -25.72 -5.55
N SER A 54 6.41 -25.60 -6.45
CA SER A 54 5.78 -26.74 -7.11
C SER A 54 5.15 -26.36 -8.45
N ALA A 55 4.96 -27.35 -9.32
CA ALA A 55 4.27 -27.15 -10.61
C ALA A 55 2.82 -26.71 -10.42
N SER A 56 2.11 -27.26 -9.41
CA SER A 56 0.74 -26.86 -9.09
C SER A 56 0.65 -25.39 -8.66
N MET A 57 1.56 -24.95 -7.78
CA MET A 57 1.64 -23.56 -7.32
C MET A 57 1.88 -22.61 -8.49
N LYS A 58 2.79 -22.97 -9.40
CA LYS A 58 3.06 -22.20 -10.61
C LYS A 58 1.80 -21.99 -11.45
N ILE A 59 1.07 -23.08 -11.73
CA ILE A 59 -0.15 -23.04 -12.56
C ILE A 59 -1.21 -22.14 -11.91
N VAL A 60 -1.47 -22.31 -10.62
CA VAL A 60 -2.48 -21.50 -9.90
C VAL A 60 -2.11 -20.02 -9.91
N ILE A 61 -0.85 -19.69 -9.61
CA ILE A 61 -0.35 -18.31 -9.60
C ILE A 61 -0.44 -17.68 -11.00
N GLU A 62 -0.03 -18.39 -12.05
CA GLU A 62 -0.11 -17.91 -13.44
C GLU A 62 -1.56 -17.65 -13.86
N GLN A 63 -2.49 -18.56 -13.51
CA GLN A 63 -3.91 -18.39 -13.81
C GLN A 63 -4.52 -17.21 -13.05
N LYS A 64 -4.20 -17.04 -11.76
CA LYS A 64 -4.65 -15.90 -10.95
C LYS A 64 -4.13 -14.58 -11.51
N TRP A 65 -2.85 -14.51 -11.87
CA TRP A 65 -2.27 -13.33 -12.51
C TRP A 65 -2.92 -13.00 -13.85
N LYS A 66 -3.20 -14.01 -14.67
CA LYS A 66 -3.91 -13.84 -15.95
C LYS A 66 -5.31 -13.26 -15.71
N LYS A 67 -6.08 -13.85 -14.79
CA LYS A 67 -7.42 -13.37 -14.43
C LYS A 67 -7.41 -11.94 -13.89
N LEU A 68 -6.42 -11.58 -13.07
CA LEU A 68 -6.26 -10.23 -12.54
C LEU A 68 -6.07 -9.21 -13.68
N LYS A 69 -5.23 -9.52 -14.67
CA LYS A 69 -5.01 -8.65 -15.84
C LYS A 69 -6.24 -8.53 -16.73
N GLU A 70 -6.95 -9.63 -16.97
CA GLU A 70 -8.19 -9.64 -17.75
C GLU A 70 -9.30 -8.81 -17.08
N ASN A 71 -9.28 -8.74 -15.74
CA ASN A 71 -10.27 -8.02 -14.94
C ASN A 71 -9.74 -6.70 -14.36
N LYS A 72 -8.81 -6.03 -15.06
CA LYS A 72 -8.16 -4.79 -14.59
C LYS A 72 -9.14 -3.69 -14.19
N ASN A 73 -10.27 -3.57 -14.89
CA ASN A 73 -11.23 -2.49 -14.67
C ASN A 73 -12.24 -2.79 -13.54
N ARG A 74 -12.19 -3.96 -12.89
CA ARG A 74 -13.07 -4.26 -11.77
C ARG A 74 -12.68 -3.45 -10.54
N GLU A 75 -13.69 -3.00 -9.81
CA GLU A 75 -13.52 -2.21 -8.59
C GLU A 75 -12.56 -2.87 -7.59
N GLU A 76 -12.74 -4.16 -7.36
CA GLU A 76 -11.93 -4.97 -6.45
C GLU A 76 -10.44 -5.04 -6.82
N ASN A 77 -10.07 -4.72 -8.07
CA ASN A 77 -8.70 -4.77 -8.55
C ASN A 77 -8.05 -3.38 -8.67
N LYS A 78 -8.81 -2.30 -8.47
CA LYS A 78 -8.28 -0.93 -8.57
C LYS A 78 -7.10 -0.69 -7.63
N ILE A 79 -7.15 -1.23 -6.41
CA ILE A 79 -6.05 -1.07 -5.45
C ILE A 79 -4.73 -1.64 -5.96
N PHE A 80 -4.77 -2.75 -6.72
CA PHE A 80 -3.57 -3.30 -7.32
C PHE A 80 -3.01 -2.39 -8.43
N PHE A 81 -3.86 -1.98 -9.38
CA PHE A 81 -3.39 -1.25 -10.56
C PHE A 81 -3.14 0.24 -10.29
N ASN A 82 -4.04 0.88 -9.56
CA ASN A 82 -4.06 2.33 -9.38
C ASN A 82 -3.23 2.78 -8.17
N PHE A 83 -2.99 1.89 -7.20
CA PHE A 83 -2.15 2.19 -6.03
C PHE A 83 -0.84 1.40 -6.03
N ILE A 84 -0.88 0.06 -5.95
CA ILE A 84 0.37 -0.74 -5.80
C ILE A 84 1.28 -0.62 -7.04
N GLU A 85 0.75 -0.84 -8.24
CA GLU A 85 1.53 -0.80 -9.47
C GLU A 85 1.92 0.64 -9.86
N ASN A 86 0.96 1.57 -9.80
CA ASN A 86 1.17 2.97 -10.13
C ASN A 86 2.11 3.66 -9.13
N GLY A 87 1.84 3.55 -7.83
CA GLY A 87 2.66 4.19 -6.79
C GLY A 87 4.12 3.73 -6.84
N ARG A 88 4.37 2.45 -7.14
CA ARG A 88 5.73 1.97 -7.40
C ARG A 88 6.36 2.65 -8.62
N ASN A 89 5.62 2.80 -9.72
CA ASN A 89 6.15 3.47 -10.92
C ASN A 89 6.50 4.93 -10.62
N GLN A 90 5.64 5.67 -9.93
CA GLN A 90 5.89 7.07 -9.58
C GLN A 90 7.12 7.21 -8.67
N ILE A 91 7.19 6.44 -7.58
CA ILE A 91 8.33 6.49 -6.65
C ILE A 91 9.64 6.08 -7.32
N LEU A 92 9.64 5.01 -8.12
CA LEU A 92 10.87 4.47 -8.70
C LEU A 92 11.36 5.29 -9.90
N LYS A 93 10.45 5.81 -10.72
CA LYS A 93 10.82 6.50 -11.98
C LYS A 93 10.96 8.00 -11.81
N GLU A 94 10.14 8.60 -10.96
CA GLU A 94 10.00 10.06 -10.86
C GLU A 94 10.29 10.56 -9.43
N TYR A 95 10.44 9.65 -8.46
CA TYR A 95 10.56 9.98 -7.03
C TYR A 95 9.42 10.89 -6.54
N GLU A 96 8.24 10.71 -7.15
CA GLU A 96 7.02 11.41 -6.82
C GLU A 96 6.11 10.53 -5.96
N PHE A 97 5.41 11.19 -5.03
CA PHE A 97 4.65 10.54 -3.98
C PHE A 97 3.14 10.71 -4.12
N GLY A 98 2.69 11.67 -4.94
CA GLY A 98 1.26 11.95 -5.14
C GLY A 98 0.51 12.44 -3.88
N MET A 99 1.22 12.84 -2.83
CA MET A 99 0.65 13.20 -1.52
C MET A 99 0.89 14.67 -1.18
N LEU A 100 -0.05 15.29 -0.46
CA LEU A 100 0.12 16.63 0.10
C LEU A 100 0.91 16.56 1.40
N PHE A 101 2.21 16.83 1.31
CA PHE A 101 3.08 17.04 2.47
C PHE A 101 3.15 18.54 2.79
N SER A 102 2.05 19.13 3.25
CA SER A 102 2.09 20.48 3.77
C SER A 102 2.14 20.44 5.30
N PRO A 103 2.99 21.26 5.96
CA PRO A 103 2.66 21.73 7.29
C PRO A 103 1.30 22.41 7.18
N THR A 104 0.26 21.79 7.73
CA THR A 104 -1.07 22.38 7.76
C THR A 104 -1.22 23.06 9.10
N ASP A 105 -1.33 24.39 9.10
CA ASP A 105 -1.67 25.13 10.31
C ASP A 105 -3.10 24.77 10.73
N LEU A 106 -3.22 24.04 11.83
CA LEU A 106 -4.51 23.73 12.43
C LEU A 106 -4.99 24.95 13.21
N VAL A 107 -6.03 25.61 12.71
CA VAL A 107 -6.74 26.65 13.45
C VAL A 107 -7.86 25.98 14.25
N VAL A 108 -7.75 26.00 15.58
CA VAL A 108 -8.80 25.51 16.47
C VAL A 108 -9.57 26.72 16.97
N GLU A 109 -10.77 26.92 16.43
CA GLU A 109 -11.71 27.92 16.92
C GLU A 109 -12.49 27.32 18.09
N ASN A 110 -12.30 27.88 19.28
CA ASN A 110 -13.21 27.66 20.40
C ASN A 110 -14.19 28.84 20.44
N VAL A 111 -15.42 28.61 20.89
CA VAL A 111 -16.57 29.55 20.80
C VAL A 111 -16.25 30.95 21.37
N ASP A 112 -15.24 31.08 22.24
CA ASP A 112 -14.84 32.33 22.87
C ASP A 112 -13.41 32.80 22.54
N SER A 113 -12.61 32.09 21.73
CA SER A 113 -11.25 32.52 21.35
C SER A 113 -10.69 31.77 20.13
N VAL A 114 -10.02 32.50 19.24
CA VAL A 114 -9.20 31.90 18.17
C VAL A 114 -7.82 31.55 18.75
N PHE A 115 -7.53 30.25 18.89
CA PHE A 115 -6.18 29.78 19.15
C PHE A 115 -5.54 29.36 17.82
N VAL A 116 -4.47 30.06 17.42
CA VAL A 116 -3.55 29.53 16.40
C VAL A 116 -2.75 28.44 17.11
N ALA A 117 -3.17 27.17 16.95
CA ALA A 117 -2.46 26.06 17.55
C ALA A 117 -1.06 25.99 16.92
N SER A 118 -0.05 26.14 17.76
CA SER A 118 1.37 25.98 17.44
C SER A 118 1.59 24.78 16.51
N THR A 119 2.10 25.01 15.30
CA THR A 119 2.75 24.07 14.37
C THR A 119 2.46 22.60 14.69
N MET A 120 1.21 22.16 14.51
CA MET A 120 0.82 20.80 14.86
C MET A 120 1.40 19.83 13.82
N VAL A 121 2.31 18.98 14.32
CA VAL A 121 2.73 17.67 13.80
C VAL A 121 2.35 17.41 12.33
N SER A 122 3.29 17.64 11.42
CA SER A 122 3.17 17.63 9.96
C SER A 122 2.72 16.30 9.30
N CYS A 123 2.19 15.34 10.05
CA CYS A 123 1.87 13.99 9.58
C CYS A 123 0.55 13.41 10.14
N ILE A 124 -0.33 14.22 10.73
CA ILE A 124 -1.62 13.72 11.26
C ILE A 124 -2.51 13.22 10.13
N TYR A 125 -2.52 13.90 8.99
CA TYR A 125 -3.31 13.53 7.82
C TYR A 125 -2.53 13.89 6.55
N ILE A 126 -2.34 12.90 5.68
CA ILE A 126 -1.54 13.02 4.46
C ILE A 126 -2.37 12.48 3.30
N PRO A 127 -3.17 13.35 2.65
CA PRO A 127 -4.06 12.92 1.59
C PRO A 127 -3.34 12.77 0.26
N PHE A 128 -3.86 11.89 -0.59
CA PHE A 128 -3.52 11.90 -2.01
C PHE A 128 -4.02 13.19 -2.69
N GLN A 129 -3.20 13.73 -3.59
CA GLN A 129 -3.47 14.96 -4.34
C GLN A 129 -4.54 14.76 -5.41
N ASP A 130 -4.49 13.64 -6.10
CA ASP A 130 -5.26 13.38 -7.31
C ASP A 130 -5.57 11.89 -7.49
N GLY A 131 -6.23 11.57 -8.61
CA GLY A 131 -6.59 10.21 -8.95
C GLY A 131 -7.81 9.67 -8.19
N VAL A 132 -7.96 8.34 -8.19
CA VAL A 132 -9.13 7.65 -7.62
C VAL A 132 -9.20 7.76 -6.09
N TYR A 133 -8.07 8.04 -5.46
CA TYR A 133 -7.93 8.13 -4.00
C TYR A 133 -7.74 9.58 -3.52
N ALA A 134 -7.99 10.58 -4.37
CA ALA A 134 -7.81 11.98 -4.02
C ALA A 134 -8.59 12.34 -2.74
N GLY A 135 -7.90 12.95 -1.77
CA GLY A 135 -8.49 13.27 -0.47
C GLY A 135 -8.56 12.11 0.53
N GLU A 136 -8.15 10.90 0.17
CA GLU A 136 -8.03 9.80 1.14
C GLU A 136 -6.65 9.81 1.80
N ASP A 137 -6.58 9.45 3.08
CA ASP A 137 -5.30 9.33 3.77
C ASP A 137 -4.48 8.19 3.18
N CYS A 138 -3.21 8.46 2.89
CA CYS A 138 -2.32 7.48 2.28
C CYS A 138 -2.16 6.19 3.10
N ARG A 139 -2.26 6.26 4.43
CA ARG A 139 -2.16 5.09 5.31
C ARG A 139 -3.39 4.20 5.23
N ASP A 140 -4.58 4.78 5.06
CA ASP A 140 -5.82 4.03 4.86
C ASP A 140 -5.76 3.24 3.55
N ILE A 141 -5.31 3.89 2.47
CA ILE A 141 -5.11 3.20 1.17
C ILE A 141 -4.05 2.10 1.26
N LEU A 142 -2.97 2.31 2.04
CA LEU A 142 -1.99 1.27 2.31
C LEU A 142 -2.59 0.09 3.08
N ALA A 143 -3.46 0.35 4.05
CA ALA A 143 -4.18 -0.69 4.78
C ALA A 143 -5.12 -1.50 3.86
N GLU A 144 -5.83 -0.84 2.94
CA GLU A 144 -6.62 -1.52 1.91
C GLU A 144 -5.77 -2.42 1.02
N ALA A 145 -4.58 -1.96 0.63
CA ALA A 145 -3.65 -2.75 -0.16
C ALA A 145 -3.13 -3.99 0.60
N ILE A 146 -2.89 -3.87 1.91
CA ILE A 146 -2.53 -4.99 2.78
C ILE A 146 -3.67 -6.02 2.83
N ILE A 147 -4.91 -5.57 3.03
CA ILE A 147 -6.10 -6.44 3.04
C ILE A 147 -6.26 -7.15 1.70
N TRP A 148 -6.08 -6.42 0.61
CA TRP A 148 -6.15 -6.96 -0.74
C TRP A 148 -5.11 -8.06 -0.97
N TRP A 149 -3.84 -7.82 -0.60
CA TRP A 149 -2.79 -8.85 -0.70
C TRP A 149 -3.09 -10.08 0.15
N LYS A 150 -3.58 -9.88 1.38
CA LYS A 150 -3.94 -10.97 2.28
C LYS A 150 -5.03 -11.85 1.65
N LYS A 151 -6.08 -11.24 1.10
CA LYS A 151 -7.15 -11.94 0.38
C LYS A 151 -6.58 -12.70 -0.83
N TYR A 152 -5.81 -12.02 -1.67
CA TYR A 152 -5.24 -12.60 -2.89
C TYR A 152 -4.35 -13.82 -2.60
N ILE A 153 -3.52 -13.75 -1.56
CA ILE A 153 -2.66 -14.85 -1.13
C ILE A 153 -3.48 -16.03 -0.58
N ASN A 154 -4.47 -15.77 0.27
CA ASN A 154 -5.30 -16.83 0.85
C ASN A 154 -6.05 -17.60 -0.25
N GLU A 155 -6.59 -16.91 -1.25
CA GLU A 155 -7.26 -17.57 -2.37
C GLU A 155 -6.32 -18.45 -3.21
N ILE A 156 -5.03 -18.10 -3.30
CA ILE A 156 -4.02 -18.96 -3.96
C ILE A 156 -3.75 -20.19 -3.11
N ASP A 157 -3.54 -20.02 -1.80
CA ASP A 157 -3.25 -21.14 -0.90
C ASP A 157 -4.40 -22.15 -0.86
N GLU A 158 -5.65 -21.67 -0.79
CA GLU A 158 -6.84 -22.51 -0.86
C GLU A 158 -6.87 -23.33 -2.16
N GLN A 159 -6.58 -22.70 -3.31
CA GLN A 159 -6.59 -23.38 -4.62
C GLN A 159 -5.46 -24.39 -4.83
N VAL A 160 -4.39 -24.33 -4.03
CA VAL A 160 -3.28 -25.30 -4.09
C VAL A 160 -3.49 -26.47 -3.13
N MET A 161 -4.36 -26.31 -2.13
CA MET A 161 -4.73 -27.35 -1.17
C MET A 161 -5.79 -28.33 -1.71
N TYR A 162 -6.51 -27.94 -2.75
CA TYR A 162 -7.48 -28.76 -3.49
C TYR A 162 -6.94 -29.17 -4.85
#